data_AF-A0A554X668-F1
#
_entry.id   AF-A0A554X668-F1
#
_cell.length_a   1.000
_cell.length_b   1.000
_cell.length_c   1.000
_cell.angle_alpha   90.00
_cell.angle_beta   90.00
_cell.angle_gamma   90.00
#
_symmetry.space_group_name_H-M   'P 1'
#
loop_
_entity.id
_entity.type
_entity.pdbx_description
1 polymer ?
#
loop_
_entity_poly.entity_id
_entity_poly.type
_entity_poly.pdbx_seq_one_letter_code
_entity_poly.pdbx_strand_id
1 'polypeptide(L)'
;MNAAEYRDLQPSEVQEGRIRLIHHGAINRSRQIERMIDLMDFLDERFSLDLMLVNNDAKYFGELRERAGRNPRIRFVEPVPFQEILSVLNRYDIGVYLLPFSNFNNRHALPNKFFEFVQGRLGIAI
;
A
#
# COMPACT_ATOMS: atom_id res chain seq x y z
N MET A 1 14.50 11.21 -5.69
CA MET A 1 13.37 12.03 -6.15
C MET A 1 12.26 11.90 -5.12
N ASN A 2 11.70 13.02 -4.60
CA ASN A 2 10.73 12.97 -3.50
C ASN A 2 9.27 12.99 -3.98
N ALA A 3 9.00 13.55 -5.17
CA ALA A 3 7.68 13.56 -5.80
C ALA A 3 7.69 12.69 -7.05
N ALA A 4 6.60 11.94 -7.29
CA ALA A 4 6.42 11.20 -8.53
C ALA A 4 6.25 12.15 -9.72
N GLU A 5 6.70 11.73 -10.90
CA GLU A 5 6.47 12.48 -12.14
C GLU A 5 4.97 12.68 -12.39
N TYR A 6 4.61 13.86 -12.91
CA TYR A 6 3.22 14.13 -13.26
C TYR A 6 2.73 13.13 -14.31
N ARG A 7 1.54 12.58 -14.08
CA ARG A 7 0.81 11.79 -15.07
C ARG A 7 -0.59 12.35 -15.23
N ASP A 8 -1.03 12.50 -16.48
CA ASP A 8 -2.37 12.98 -16.80
C ASP A 8 -3.40 11.85 -16.66
N LEU A 9 -3.60 11.41 -15.41
CA LEU A 9 -4.55 10.38 -15.02
C LEU A 9 -5.82 11.02 -14.45
N GLN A 10 -6.96 10.36 -14.65
CA GLN A 10 -8.23 10.64 -13.99
C GLN A 10 -8.50 9.57 -12.92
N PRO A 11 -9.30 9.86 -11.87
CA PRO A 11 -9.77 8.83 -10.94
C PRO A 11 -10.45 7.69 -11.69
N SER A 12 -10.19 6.44 -11.29
CA SER A 12 -10.90 5.29 -11.85
C SER A 12 -12.34 5.22 -11.34
N GLU A 13 -13.21 4.56 -12.11
CA GLU A 13 -14.55 4.23 -11.64
C GLU A 13 -14.52 3.35 -10.39
N VAL A 14 -15.26 3.78 -9.36
CA VAL A 14 -15.46 3.00 -8.13
C VAL A 14 -16.57 1.97 -8.33
N GLN A 15 -16.46 0.83 -7.65
CA GLN A 15 -17.48 -0.20 -7.67
C GLN A 15 -18.29 -0.17 -6.38
N GLU A 16 -19.61 -0.08 -6.50
CA GLU A 16 -20.50 -0.07 -5.33
C GLU A 16 -20.28 -1.33 -4.48
N GLY A 17 -20.23 -1.16 -3.17
CA GLY A 17 -19.99 -2.27 -2.24
C GLY A 17 -18.58 -2.89 -2.30
N ARG A 18 -17.60 -2.29 -3.00
CA ARG A 18 -16.22 -2.81 -3.03
C ARG A 18 -15.17 -1.70 -2.99
N ILE A 19 -14.24 -1.79 -2.03
CA ILE A 19 -13.16 -0.83 -1.82
C ILE A 19 -11.82 -1.58 -1.82
N ARG A 20 -10.94 -1.22 -2.76
CA ARG A 20 -9.62 -1.85 -2.95
C ARG A 20 -8.54 -0.95 -2.40
N LEU A 21 -7.89 -1.44 -1.36
CA LEU A 21 -6.74 -0.84 -0.70
C LEU A 21 -5.46 -1.36 -1.34
N ILE A 22 -4.45 -0.50 -1.45
CA ILE A 22 -3.11 -0.88 -1.89
C ILE A 22 -2.04 -0.27 -0.99
N HIS A 23 -1.04 -1.07 -0.65
CA HIS A 23 0.24 -0.57 -0.16
C HIS A 23 1.35 -1.08 -1.08
N HIS A 24 2.29 -0.20 -1.43
CA HIS A 24 3.46 -0.59 -2.21
C HIS A 24 4.76 -0.07 -1.60
N GLY A 25 5.81 -0.89 -1.70
CA GLY A 25 7.13 -0.52 -1.20
C GLY A 25 8.06 -1.69 -0.95
N ALA A 26 9.25 -1.40 -0.43
CA ALA A 26 10.16 -2.42 0.02
C ALA A 26 9.76 -2.95 1.40
N ILE A 27 9.98 -4.25 1.60
CA ILE A 27 9.83 -4.87 2.91
C ILE A 27 10.85 -4.26 3.87
N ASN A 28 10.36 -3.80 5.03
CA ASN A 28 11.20 -3.22 6.06
C ASN A 28 10.47 -3.26 7.40
N ARG A 29 11.07 -3.92 8.40
CA ARG A 29 10.47 -4.07 9.74
C ARG A 29 10.16 -2.74 10.43
N SER A 30 10.93 -1.68 10.16
CA SER A 30 10.66 -0.34 10.70
C SER A 30 9.37 0.30 10.18
N ARG A 31 8.83 -0.19 9.05
CA ARG A 31 7.56 0.24 8.46
C ARG A 31 6.35 -0.48 9.05
N GLN A 32 6.56 -1.56 9.82
CA GLN A 32 5.53 -2.32 10.51
C GLN A 32 4.34 -2.68 9.60
N ILE A 33 4.63 -3.33 8.47
CA ILE A 33 3.63 -3.69 7.44
C ILE A 33 2.53 -4.59 8.03
N GLU A 34 2.85 -5.36 9.07
CA GLU A 34 1.89 -6.16 9.83
C GLU A 34 0.70 -5.34 10.35
N ARG A 35 0.88 -4.04 10.64
CA ARG A 35 -0.23 -3.19 11.09
C ARG A 35 -1.28 -2.97 10.00
N MET A 36 -0.87 -2.95 8.74
CA MET A 36 -1.80 -2.84 7.61
C MET A 36 -2.55 -4.15 7.39
N ILE A 37 -1.92 -5.28 7.70
CA ILE A 37 -2.58 -6.60 7.72
C ILE A 37 -3.62 -6.61 8.84
N ASP A 38 -3.23 -6.23 10.05
CA ASP A 38 -4.12 -6.22 11.23
C ASP A 38 -5.28 -5.24 11.08
N LEU A 39 -5.09 -4.14 10.35
CA LEU A 39 -6.16 -3.18 10.03
C LEU A 39 -7.39 -3.86 9.42
N MET A 40 -7.18 -4.91 8.61
CA MET A 40 -8.27 -5.59 7.90
C MET A 40 -9.25 -6.29 8.83
N ASP A 41 -8.86 -6.61 10.07
CA ASP A 41 -9.74 -7.19 11.07
C ASP A 41 -10.78 -6.18 11.60
N PHE A 42 -10.55 -4.88 11.38
CA PHE A 42 -11.46 -3.79 11.75
C PHE A 42 -12.34 -3.30 10.59
N LEU A 43 -12.11 -3.80 9.37
CA LEU A 43 -12.82 -3.36 8.17
C LEU A 43 -13.88 -4.38 7.74
N ASP A 44 -15.06 -3.88 7.37
CA ASP A 44 -16.15 -4.71 6.85
C ASP A 44 -15.81 -5.36 5.50
N GLU A 45 -16.64 -6.32 5.07
CA GLU A 45 -16.41 -7.19 3.90
C GLU A 45 -16.19 -6.46 2.58
N ARG A 46 -16.56 -5.18 2.47
CA ARG A 46 -16.36 -4.40 1.24
C ARG A 46 -14.89 -4.14 0.94
N PHE A 47 -14.03 -4.21 1.95
CA PHE A 47 -12.61 -3.87 1.84
C PHE A 47 -11.76 -5.09 1.46
N SER A 48 -10.87 -4.90 0.48
CA SER A 48 -9.78 -5.83 0.15
C SER A 48 -8.44 -5.11 0.13
N LEU A 49 -7.36 -5.77 0.53
CA LEU A 49 -6.02 -5.21 0.59
C LEU A 49 -5.06 -5.97 -0.32
N ASP A 50 -4.44 -5.26 -1.24
CA ASP A 50 -3.29 -5.74 -1.98
C ASP A 50 -2.00 -5.16 -1.39
N LEU A 51 -0.99 -6.01 -1.25
CA LEU A 51 0.36 -5.67 -0.82
C LEU A 51 1.34 -5.92 -1.96
N MET A 52 1.84 -4.84 -2.57
CA MET A 52 2.83 -4.87 -3.66
C MET A 52 4.23 -4.64 -3.07
N LEU A 53 4.87 -5.72 -2.63
CA LEU A 53 6.07 -5.64 -1.79
C LEU A 53 7.32 -6.14 -2.53
N VAL A 54 8.35 -5.31 -2.58
CA VAL A 54 9.68 -5.73 -3.06
C VAL A 54 10.37 -6.53 -1.96
N ASN A 55 10.60 -7.82 -2.22
CA ASN A 55 11.19 -8.74 -1.27
C ASN A 55 12.72 -8.61 -1.21
N ASN A 56 13.21 -8.00 -0.14
CA ASN A 56 14.62 -7.90 0.24
C ASN A 56 14.92 -8.57 1.60
N ASP A 57 13.91 -9.14 2.27
CA ASP A 57 13.99 -9.87 3.53
C ASP A 57 12.97 -11.02 3.48
N ALA A 58 13.42 -12.17 2.99
CA ALA A 58 12.55 -13.33 2.76
C ALA A 58 11.93 -13.89 4.05
N LYS A 59 12.62 -13.73 5.19
CA LYS A 59 12.10 -14.20 6.49
C LYS A 59 10.93 -13.33 6.92
N TYR A 60 11.09 -12.01 6.93
CA TYR A 60 10.00 -11.11 7.29
C TYR A 60 8.85 -11.19 6.27
N PHE A 61 9.13 -11.39 4.99
CA PHE A 61 8.09 -11.63 4.00
C PHE A 61 7.26 -12.89 4.32
N GLY A 62 7.92 -13.98 4.73
CA GLY A 62 7.25 -15.20 5.17
C GLY A 62 6.32 -14.96 6.37
N GLU A 63 6.80 -14.23 7.39
CA GLU A 63 6.00 -13.84 8.56
C GLU A 63 4.75 -13.04 8.16
N LEU A 64 4.89 -12.09 7.22
CA LEU A 64 3.76 -11.30 6.70
C LEU A 64 2.75 -12.18 5.95
N ARG A 65 3.22 -13.11 5.12
CA ARG A 65 2.35 -14.04 4.37
C ARG A 65 1.60 -14.99 5.30
N GLU A 66 2.25 -15.53 6.32
CA GLU A 66 1.61 -16.38 7.32
C GLU A 66 0.51 -15.62 8.07
N ARG A 67 0.80 -14.38 8.50
CA ARG A 67 -0.17 -13.52 9.18
C ARG A 67 -1.38 -13.20 8.31
N ALA A 68 -1.14 -12.81 7.06
CA ALA A 68 -2.18 -12.49 6.09
C ALA A 68 -2.99 -13.73 5.64
N GLY A 69 -2.42 -14.94 5.70
CA GLY A 69 -3.08 -16.17 5.26
C GLY A 69 -4.37 -16.52 6.01
N ARG A 70 -4.65 -15.84 7.12
CA ARG A 70 -5.90 -15.97 7.89
C ARG A 70 -7.06 -15.16 7.30
N ASN A 71 -6.79 -14.21 6.40
CA ASN A 71 -7.79 -13.32 5.84
C ASN A 71 -7.76 -13.37 4.30
N PRO A 72 -8.77 -13.95 3.63
CA PRO A 72 -8.79 -14.09 2.17
C PRO A 72 -8.91 -12.76 1.42
N ARG A 73 -9.23 -11.66 2.12
CA ARG A 73 -9.31 -10.30 1.55
C ARG A 73 -7.95 -9.65 1.40
N ILE A 74 -6.86 -10.31 1.82
CA ILE A 74 -5.49 -9.82 1.73
C ILE A 74 -4.73 -10.62 0.67
N ARG A 75 -4.12 -9.92 -0.30
CA ARG A 75 -3.32 -10.54 -1.36
C ARG A 75 -1.96 -9.89 -1.47
N PHE A 76 -0.97 -10.68 -1.84
CA PHE A 76 0.34 -10.17 -2.26
C PHE A 76 0.37 -10.18 -3.77
N VAL A 77 0.64 -9.02 -4.37
CA VAL A 77 0.70 -8.85 -5.82
C VAL A 77 2.15 -8.58 -6.23
N GLU A 78 2.50 -8.99 -7.45
CA GLU A 78 3.86 -8.84 -7.94
C GLU A 78 4.24 -7.36 -8.09
N PRO A 79 5.46 -6.96 -7.68
CA PRO A 79 5.96 -5.62 -7.92
C PRO A 79 6.05 -5.31 -9.41
N VAL A 80 5.66 -4.09 -9.79
CA VAL A 80 5.81 -3.59 -11.15
C VAL A 80 7.00 -2.64 -11.28
N PRO A 81 7.52 -2.43 -12.51
CA PRO A 81 8.53 -1.41 -12.77
C PRO A 81 8.08 -0.03 -12.28
N PHE A 82 9.04 0.79 -11.84
CA PHE A 82 8.75 2.13 -11.28
C PHE A 82 7.88 3.01 -12.19
N GLN A 83 8.11 2.92 -13.51
CA GLN A 83 7.37 3.70 -14.51
C GLN A 83 5.88 3.31 -14.64
N GLU A 84 5.52 2.11 -14.17
CA GLU A 84 4.16 1.57 -14.23
C GLU A 84 3.38 1.76 -12.92
N ILE A 85 4.08 2.11 -11.82
CA ILE A 85 3.48 2.22 -10.48
C ILE A 85 2.22 3.08 -10.51
N LEU A 86 2.27 4.29 -11.08
CA LEU A 86 1.11 5.20 -11.07
C LEU A 86 -0.10 4.63 -11.83
N SER A 87 0.13 4.00 -12.98
CA SER A 87 -0.92 3.35 -13.78
C SER A 87 -1.52 2.14 -13.07
N VAL A 88 -0.73 1.41 -12.28
CA VAL A 88 -1.21 0.29 -11.46
C VAL A 88 -1.98 0.80 -10.25
N LEU A 89 -1.44 1.80 -9.55
CA LEU A 89 -2.09 2.42 -8.40
C LEU A 89 -3.47 2.96 -8.78
N ASN A 90 -3.60 3.61 -9.94
CA ASN A 90 -4.86 4.17 -10.43
C ASN A 90 -5.98 3.14 -10.60
N ARG A 91 -5.68 1.83 -10.51
CA ARG A 91 -6.70 0.77 -10.48
C ARG A 91 -7.24 0.51 -9.08
N TYR A 92 -6.80 1.22 -8.05
CA TYR A 92 -7.22 1.05 -6.67
C TYR A 92 -7.98 2.29 -6.18
N ASP A 93 -8.70 2.11 -5.09
CA ASP A 93 -9.58 3.15 -4.55
C ASP A 93 -8.84 3.97 -3.48
N ILE A 94 -8.03 3.31 -2.65
CA ILE A 94 -7.30 3.95 -1.53
C ILE A 94 -5.87 3.43 -1.42
N GLY A 95 -4.91 4.35 -1.30
CA GLY A 95 -3.54 4.06 -0.88
C GLY A 95 -3.42 4.10 0.64
N VAL A 96 -2.93 3.01 1.24
CA VAL A 96 -2.77 2.88 2.69
C VAL A 96 -1.29 2.96 3.06
N TYR A 97 -0.96 3.85 4.00
CA TYR A 97 0.40 4.03 4.46
C TYR A 97 0.47 4.38 5.95
N LEU A 98 0.43 3.34 6.79
CA LEU A 98 0.61 3.46 8.23
C LEU A 98 2.11 3.50 8.57
N LEU A 99 2.69 4.69 8.74
CA LEU A 99 4.09 4.85 9.13
C LEU A 99 4.20 5.04 10.64
N PRO A 100 4.73 4.05 11.39
CA PRO A 100 5.01 4.25 12.81
C PRO A 100 6.14 5.27 13.00
N PHE A 101 6.08 6.05 14.08
CA PHE A 101 7.15 6.91 14.55
C PHE A 101 8.31 6.11 15.18
N SER A 102 8.79 5.09 14.47
CA SER A 102 9.76 4.11 14.96
C SER A 102 11.20 4.62 14.98
N ASN A 103 11.50 5.73 14.29
CA ASN A 103 12.81 6.40 14.31
C ASN A 103 12.68 7.89 13.92
N PHE A 104 13.79 8.64 14.08
CA PHE A 104 13.85 10.07 13.78
C PHE A 104 13.46 10.39 12.34
N ASN A 105 13.95 9.62 11.37
CA ASN A 105 13.63 9.82 9.96
C ASN A 105 12.14 9.64 9.69
N ASN A 106 11.53 8.58 10.22
CA ASN A 106 10.10 8.32 10.08
C ASN A 106 9.25 9.39 10.78
N ARG A 107 9.73 9.97 11.89
CA ARG A 107 9.07 11.06 12.62
C ARG A 107 9.00 12.36 11.83
N HIS A 108 10.03 12.65 11.04
CA HIS A 108 10.15 13.89 10.27
C HIS A 108 9.97 13.69 8.76
N ALA A 109 9.54 12.49 8.35
CA ALA A 109 9.36 12.16 6.94
C ALA A 109 8.06 12.74 6.38
N LEU A 110 8.15 13.30 5.17
CA LEU A 110 7.03 13.36 4.23
C LEU A 110 7.22 12.23 3.22
N PRO A 111 6.49 11.11 3.33
CA PRO A 111 6.80 9.90 2.58
C PRO A 111 6.46 10.05 1.09
N ASN A 112 7.35 9.57 0.21
CA ASN A 112 7.12 9.56 -1.24
C ASN A 112 5.77 8.94 -1.65
N LYS A 113 5.27 7.99 -0.84
CA LYS A 113 4.02 7.27 -1.09
C LYS A 113 2.81 8.20 -1.08
N PHE A 114 2.86 9.26 -0.27
CA PHE A 114 1.84 10.31 -0.31
C PHE A 114 1.73 10.90 -1.72
N PHE A 115 2.85 11.29 -2.32
CA PHE A 115 2.87 11.86 -3.67
C PHE A 115 2.50 10.85 -4.75
N GLU A 116 2.92 9.58 -4.60
CA GLU A 116 2.55 8.50 -5.53
C GLU A 116 1.04 8.25 -5.52
N PHE A 117 0.39 8.25 -4.35
CA PHE A 117 -1.08 8.10 -4.25
C PHE A 117 -1.84 9.29 -4.82
N VAL A 118 -1.37 10.53 -4.58
CA VAL A 118 -1.94 11.73 -5.19
C VAL A 118 -1.85 11.66 -6.73
N GLN A 119 -0.69 11.27 -7.27
CA GLN A 119 -0.50 11.12 -8.72
C GLN A 119 -1.31 9.95 -9.30
N GLY A 120 -1.47 8.85 -8.55
CA GLY A 120 -2.32 7.73 -8.91
C GLY A 120 -3.82 8.03 -8.85
N ARG A 121 -4.24 9.17 -8.26
CA ARG A 121 -5.64 9.59 -8.05
C ARG A 121 -6.42 8.73 -7.04
N LEU A 122 -5.75 8.28 -5.97
CA LEU A 122 -6.36 7.45 -4.92
C LEU A 122 -6.79 8.31 -3.73
N GLY A 123 -7.78 7.83 -2.97
CA GLY A 123 -7.95 8.25 -1.59
C GLY A 123 -6.72 7.89 -0.75
N ILE A 124 -6.44 8.64 0.32
CA ILE A 124 -5.23 8.45 1.14
C ILE A 124 -5.64 8.17 2.59
N ALA A 125 -5.13 7.06 3.14
CA ALA A 125 -5.25 6.72 4.56
C ALA A 125 -3.85 6.61 5.19
N ILE A 126 -3.56 7.49 6.16
CA ILE A 126 -2.25 7.66 6.83
C ILE A 126 -2.40 7.80 8.35
#